data_AF-A0A2N9NSN5-F1
#
_entry.id   AF-A0A2N9NSN5-F1
#
_cell.length_a   1.000
_cell.length_b   1.000
_cell.length_c   1.000
_cell.angle_alpha   90.00
_cell.angle_beta   90.00
_cell.angle_gamma   90.00
#
_symmetry.space_group_name_H-M   'P 1'
#
loop_
_entity.id
_entity.type
_entity.pdbx_description
1 polymer ?
#
loop_
_entity_poly.entity_id
_entity_poly.type
_entity_poly.pdbx_seq_one_letter_code
_entity_poly.pdbx_strand_id
1 'polypeptide(L)'
;MPVSTTGAISMKPTRRSIALAIILWGGCLLSSRGAETTIQPVTPNACPEACALVEFLHRTSGKYILTGQHNYPNTKDRNSQFAARYIGKRPAIWGTDWGFAKDGDTDSYLARPDIVREAKRQHELGSLVTICWHAVPPTADEPVTFRPQRGAASNALASVQGRLLDEQFKDVLTPGTELYKRWAAQVDAIAVHLKELQKAQVPVLWRPYHEMNGDWFWWGGRQGEYSTRALYRQLFDRLVNHHQLNNLVWVWSVDRPNKPEMRFSNYYPGDEFVDVLALDVYGSDFKQAYYDDLVALSKGKPVVLAEVGNPPGLEIIQNQPKWGYWMVWAGMVRNTTKKQYQALVQDPRILSLDDPTYWEVMAPFRQACGLGPLPFESRPLDFSGTWILNEEKSSFDALGARNSPYKMEITQKANSVTFRRYFTVEWADDRTTDETMTLDGAETKSEFFNSPRVTTAKWSPGGDALLVESKASFNRGGQSSEMVTKESWRVREEGRVLSIQQSSNSPRGERKSTLIFERQ
;
A
#
# COMPACT_ATOMS: atom_id res chain seq x y z
N MET A 1 -86.91 -39.94 24.98
CA MET A 1 -86.89 -41.41 24.75
C MET A 1 -85.44 -41.82 24.54
N PRO A 2 -84.97 -42.93 25.14
CA PRO A 2 -84.12 -42.81 26.34
C PRO A 2 -82.81 -43.65 26.30
N VAL A 3 -82.04 -43.57 27.42
CA VAL A 3 -81.06 -44.55 27.95
C VAL A 3 -79.63 -44.47 27.34
N SER A 4 -78.47 -44.46 28.04
CA SER A 4 -78.04 -44.65 29.46
C SER A 4 -76.75 -43.80 29.69
N THR A 5 -76.46 -43.11 30.82
CA THR A 5 -75.93 -43.59 32.14
C THR A 5 -74.83 -44.67 32.00
N THR A 6 -73.64 -44.65 32.61
CA THR A 6 -73.08 -44.18 33.91
C THR A 6 -71.54 -44.38 33.82
N GLY A 7 -70.65 -43.82 34.63
CA GLY A 7 -70.79 -43.28 35.98
C GLY A 7 -69.53 -42.57 36.45
N ALA A 8 -69.70 -41.88 37.57
CA ALA A 8 -68.71 -41.05 38.25
C ALA A 8 -68.14 -41.76 39.49
N ILE A 9 -66.89 -41.44 39.83
CA ILE A 9 -66.31 -41.55 41.19
C ILE A 9 -65.47 -40.26 41.36
N SER A 10 -65.96 -39.24 42.08
CA SER A 10 -65.64 -38.90 43.50
C SER A 10 -64.13 -38.64 43.72
N MET A 11 -63.60 -37.51 44.22
CA MET A 11 -64.05 -36.49 45.17
C MET A 11 -63.36 -35.13 44.90
N LYS A 12 -64.03 -34.03 45.29
CA LYS A 12 -63.49 -32.66 45.50
C LYS A 12 -62.83 -32.55 46.90
N PRO A 13 -62.33 -31.37 47.36
CA PRO A 13 -61.42 -30.39 46.75
C PRO A 13 -60.34 -29.89 47.76
N THR A 14 -59.32 -29.17 47.28
CA THR A 14 -58.68 -28.15 48.14
C THR A 14 -58.30 -26.91 47.32
N ARG A 15 -58.78 -25.77 47.81
CA ARG A 15 -58.68 -24.41 47.27
C ARG A 15 -57.23 -23.95 47.12
N ARG A 16 -56.95 -23.12 46.11
CA ARG A 16 -56.33 -21.80 46.30
C ARG A 16 -56.42 -20.91 45.04
N SER A 17 -57.01 -19.74 45.30
CA SER A 17 -57.10 -18.43 44.65
C SER A 17 -56.39 -18.13 43.33
N ILE A 18 -57.17 -17.45 42.48
CA ILE A 18 -56.86 -16.82 41.20
C ILE A 18 -56.11 -15.49 41.42
N ALA A 19 -55.05 -15.25 40.64
CA ALA A 19 -54.52 -13.90 40.38
C ALA A 19 -54.46 -13.71 38.85
N LEU A 20 -55.24 -12.75 38.36
CA LEU A 20 -55.37 -12.39 36.95
C LEU A 20 -54.37 -11.25 36.65
N ALA A 21 -53.36 -11.52 35.82
CA ALA A 21 -52.41 -10.50 35.35
C ALA A 21 -52.89 -9.93 34.01
N ILE A 22 -53.20 -8.63 34.02
CA ILE A 22 -53.52 -7.82 32.84
C ILE A 22 -52.20 -7.52 32.12
N ILE A 23 -52.02 -8.01 30.88
CA ILE A 23 -50.91 -7.63 30.01
C ILE A 23 -51.43 -6.57 29.04
N LEU A 24 -50.98 -5.33 29.26
CA LEU A 24 -51.16 -4.19 28.35
C LEU A 24 -50.39 -4.45 27.04
N TRP A 25 -51.10 -4.40 25.91
CA TRP A 25 -50.52 -4.32 24.57
C TRP A 25 -49.92 -2.93 24.35
N GLY A 26 -48.59 -2.83 24.44
CA GLY A 26 -47.83 -1.70 23.89
C GLY A 26 -47.50 -1.98 22.43
N GLY A 27 -48.10 -1.22 21.52
CA GLY A 27 -47.77 -1.25 20.10
C GLY A 27 -46.34 -0.74 19.87
N CYS A 28 -45.43 -1.66 19.54
CA CYS A 28 -44.15 -1.31 18.96
C CYS A 28 -44.34 -1.26 17.43
N LEU A 29 -44.44 -0.05 16.89
CA LEU A 29 -44.20 0.21 15.47
C LEU A 29 -42.75 -0.18 15.18
N LEU A 30 -42.55 -1.42 14.72
CA LEU A 30 -41.31 -1.84 14.10
C LEU A 30 -41.18 -1.09 12.79
N SER A 31 -40.50 0.06 12.83
CA SER A 31 -39.93 0.68 11.64
C SER A 31 -39.02 -0.35 10.98
N SER A 32 -39.48 -0.96 9.89
CA SER A 32 -38.63 -1.71 8.99
C SER A 32 -37.63 -0.73 8.37
N ARG A 33 -36.49 -0.52 9.03
CA ARG A 33 -35.29 -0.08 8.32
C ARG A 33 -35.07 -1.14 7.25
N GLY A 34 -35.25 -0.76 5.98
CA GLY A 34 -34.86 -1.62 4.87
C GLY A 34 -33.43 -2.08 5.13
N ALA A 35 -33.17 -3.37 5.01
CA ALA A 35 -31.81 -3.86 4.99
C ALA A 35 -31.11 -3.17 3.82
N GLU A 36 -30.29 -2.16 4.10
CA GLU A 36 -29.34 -1.67 3.11
C GLU A 36 -28.52 -2.90 2.71
N THR A 37 -28.63 -3.29 1.45
CA THR A 37 -27.78 -4.34 0.86
C THR A 37 -26.34 -3.85 0.97
N THR A 38 -25.63 -4.31 2.00
CA THR A 38 -24.21 -4.03 2.18
C THR A 38 -23.48 -4.54 0.95
N ILE A 39 -22.74 -3.66 0.28
CA ILE A 39 -21.93 -4.01 -0.89
C ILE A 39 -20.76 -4.87 -0.38
N GLN A 40 -20.69 -6.11 -0.85
CA GLN A 40 -19.66 -7.07 -0.44
C GLN A 40 -18.64 -7.28 -1.57
N PRO A 41 -17.34 -7.38 -1.26
CA PRO A 41 -16.34 -7.83 -2.22
C PRO A 41 -16.63 -9.25 -2.71
N VAL A 42 -16.14 -9.61 -3.89
CA VAL A 42 -16.27 -10.95 -4.46
C VAL A 42 -15.50 -12.00 -3.66
N THR A 43 -14.46 -11.59 -2.94
CA THR A 43 -13.68 -12.44 -2.05
C THR A 43 -14.55 -12.87 -0.85
N PRO A 44 -14.80 -14.17 -0.63
CA PRO A 44 -15.53 -14.63 0.55
C PRO A 44 -14.78 -14.27 1.84
N ASN A 45 -15.51 -13.82 2.86
CA ASN A 45 -14.94 -13.39 4.14
C ASN A 45 -13.85 -12.32 3.98
N ALA A 46 -14.04 -11.39 3.03
CA ALA A 46 -13.19 -10.21 2.88
C ALA A 46 -13.01 -9.49 4.22
N CYS A 47 -11.80 -8.98 4.46
CA CYS A 47 -11.51 -8.25 5.69
C CYS A 47 -12.28 -6.90 5.71
N PRO A 48 -12.57 -6.33 6.91
CA PRO A 48 -13.32 -5.09 7.03
C PRO A 48 -12.78 -3.95 6.15
N GLU A 49 -11.46 -3.88 5.98
CA GLU A 49 -10.76 -2.87 5.19
C GLU A 49 -11.03 -3.03 3.69
N ALA A 50 -11.07 -4.27 3.18
CA ALA A 50 -11.41 -4.54 1.78
C ALA A 50 -12.90 -4.26 1.50
N CYS A 51 -13.80 -4.63 2.43
CA CYS A 51 -15.22 -4.28 2.35
C CYS A 51 -15.41 -2.75 2.30
N ALA A 52 -14.74 -2.04 3.20
CA ALA A 52 -14.81 -0.58 3.24
C ALA A 52 -14.21 0.07 1.98
N LEU A 53 -13.17 -0.52 1.37
CA LEU A 53 -12.60 -0.02 0.12
C LEU A 53 -13.60 -0.15 -1.05
N VAL A 54 -14.26 -1.30 -1.18
CA VAL A 54 -15.29 -1.51 -2.20
C VAL A 54 -16.45 -0.54 -1.98
N GLU A 55 -16.95 -0.41 -0.76
CA GLU A 55 -18.01 0.55 -0.43
C GLU A 55 -17.59 2.00 -0.75
N PHE A 56 -16.37 2.38 -0.40
CA PHE A 56 -15.81 3.69 -0.72
C PHE A 56 -15.83 3.96 -2.23
N LEU A 57 -15.40 3.00 -3.05
CA LEU A 57 -15.43 3.15 -4.51
C LEU A 57 -16.84 3.24 -5.07
N HIS A 58 -17.79 2.45 -4.55
CA HIS A 58 -19.19 2.54 -4.96
C HIS A 58 -19.84 3.88 -4.59
N ARG A 59 -19.48 4.46 -3.44
CA ARG A 59 -20.00 5.76 -2.99
C ARG A 59 -19.40 6.95 -3.73
N THR A 60 -18.18 6.80 -4.25
CA THR A 60 -17.44 7.89 -4.89
C THR A 60 -17.54 7.86 -6.41
N SER A 61 -17.51 6.68 -7.04
CA SER A 61 -17.66 6.51 -8.49
C SER A 61 -18.97 7.14 -8.99
N GLY A 62 -18.90 7.92 -10.06
CA GLY A 62 -20.04 8.69 -10.58
C GLY A 62 -20.25 10.06 -9.93
N LYS A 63 -19.65 10.31 -8.75
CA LYS A 63 -19.71 11.60 -8.04
C LYS A 63 -18.37 12.33 -8.07
N TYR A 64 -17.30 11.58 -7.86
CA TYR A 64 -15.92 12.07 -7.82
C TYR A 64 -15.01 11.17 -8.64
N ILE A 65 -13.92 11.76 -9.13
CA ILE A 65 -12.82 11.06 -9.78
C ILE A 65 -11.54 11.35 -9.00
N LEU A 66 -10.92 10.29 -8.48
CA LEU A 66 -9.70 10.41 -7.70
C LEU A 66 -8.47 10.54 -8.59
N THR A 67 -7.52 11.39 -8.19
CA THR A 67 -6.24 11.53 -8.89
C THR A 67 -5.28 10.40 -8.50
N GLY A 68 -4.63 9.77 -9.47
CA GLY A 68 -3.70 8.67 -9.21
C GLY A 68 -2.41 8.78 -10.01
N GLN A 69 -1.34 8.19 -9.45
CA GLN A 69 -0.02 8.20 -10.05
C GLN A 69 0.68 6.84 -9.86
N HIS A 70 1.13 6.25 -10.97
CA HIS A 70 1.94 5.03 -10.95
C HIS A 70 3.42 5.34 -10.68
N ASN A 71 4.10 4.44 -9.98
CA ASN A 71 5.52 4.50 -9.63
C ASN A 71 6.17 3.19 -10.05
N TYR A 72 7.41 3.24 -10.56
CA TYR A 72 8.13 2.01 -10.88
C TYR A 72 8.51 1.27 -9.59
N PRO A 73 8.57 -0.09 -9.62
CA PRO A 73 8.89 -0.95 -8.47
C PRO A 73 10.02 -0.44 -7.58
N ASN A 74 11.19 -0.16 -8.17
CA ASN A 74 12.41 0.21 -7.47
C ASN A 74 12.55 1.73 -7.28
N THR A 75 11.43 2.45 -7.14
CA THR A 75 11.43 3.92 -7.03
C THR A 75 10.54 4.49 -5.93
N LYS A 76 9.87 3.64 -5.13
CA LYS A 76 8.99 4.05 -4.02
C LYS A 76 7.90 5.02 -4.51
N ASP A 77 7.82 6.25 -3.99
CA ASP A 77 6.85 7.28 -4.38
C ASP A 77 7.44 8.38 -5.27
N ARG A 78 8.62 8.17 -5.87
CA ARG A 78 9.33 9.21 -6.64
C ARG A 78 8.44 9.92 -7.66
N ASN A 79 7.64 9.18 -8.42
CA ASN A 79 6.78 9.75 -9.45
C ASN A 79 5.56 10.46 -8.83
N SER A 80 5.02 9.94 -7.73
CA SER A 80 3.95 10.59 -6.94
C SER A 80 4.39 11.93 -6.37
N GLN A 81 5.60 12.01 -5.81
CA GLN A 81 6.17 13.27 -5.34
C GLN A 81 6.44 14.24 -6.49
N PHE A 82 6.91 13.74 -7.63
CA PHE A 82 7.08 14.58 -8.82
C PHE A 82 5.74 15.14 -9.30
N ALA A 83 4.72 14.30 -9.41
CA ALA A 83 3.37 14.68 -9.79
C ALA A 83 2.82 15.73 -8.82
N ALA A 84 2.97 15.54 -7.51
CA ALA A 84 2.54 16.49 -6.50
C ALA A 84 3.15 17.89 -6.72
N ARG A 85 4.47 17.98 -6.97
CA ARG A 85 5.14 19.27 -7.25
C ARG A 85 4.73 19.87 -8.60
N TYR A 86 4.44 19.03 -9.59
CA TYR A 86 4.09 19.49 -10.94
C TYR A 86 2.65 19.99 -11.03
N ILE A 87 1.72 19.27 -10.41
CA ILE A 87 0.26 19.51 -10.38
C ILE A 87 -0.11 20.53 -9.29
N GLY A 88 0.63 20.56 -8.18
CA GLY A 88 0.31 21.35 -6.98
C GLY A 88 -0.60 20.64 -5.99
N LYS A 89 -0.93 19.36 -6.23
CA LYS A 89 -1.78 18.49 -5.39
C LYS A 89 -1.21 17.07 -5.38
N ARG A 90 -1.17 16.44 -4.21
CA ARG A 90 -0.74 15.05 -4.02
C ARG A 90 -1.78 14.08 -4.60
N PRO A 91 -1.38 13.10 -5.42
CA PRO A 91 -2.29 12.06 -5.89
C PRO A 91 -2.99 11.33 -4.74
N ALA A 92 -4.29 11.11 -4.84
CA ALA A 92 -5.09 10.32 -3.89
C ALA A 92 -4.80 8.81 -4.00
N ILE A 93 -4.32 8.33 -5.14
CA ILE A 93 -3.99 6.93 -5.37
C ILE A 93 -2.49 6.80 -5.65
N TRP A 94 -1.85 5.94 -4.87
CA TRP A 94 -0.49 5.49 -5.11
C TRP A 94 -0.52 4.12 -5.79
N GLY A 95 0.09 4.03 -6.97
CA GLY A 95 0.21 2.80 -7.73
C GLY A 95 1.65 2.33 -7.94
N THR A 96 1.86 1.02 -8.04
CA THR A 96 3.14 0.39 -8.40
C THR A 96 2.94 -0.98 -9.07
N ASP A 97 4.03 -1.64 -9.41
CA ASP A 97 4.12 -3.03 -9.88
C ASP A 97 4.99 -3.90 -8.94
N TRP A 98 4.90 -5.22 -9.02
CA TRP A 98 5.76 -6.19 -8.33
C TRP A 98 7.14 -6.42 -8.95
N GLY A 99 7.38 -5.93 -10.17
CA GLY A 99 8.67 -6.01 -10.85
C GLY A 99 9.02 -7.41 -11.36
N PHE A 100 9.92 -7.44 -12.33
CA PHE A 100 10.36 -8.63 -13.07
C PHE A 100 11.83 -8.57 -13.51
N ALA A 101 12.44 -7.37 -13.48
CA ALA A 101 13.75 -7.11 -14.04
C ALA A 101 14.87 -7.36 -13.01
N LYS A 102 16.11 -7.34 -13.50
CA LYS A 102 17.32 -7.56 -12.69
C LYS A 102 17.58 -6.42 -11.70
N ASP A 103 18.51 -6.66 -10.78
CA ASP A 103 19.00 -5.63 -9.87
C ASP A 103 19.50 -4.37 -10.60
N GLY A 104 19.30 -3.21 -9.99
CA GLY A 104 19.59 -1.89 -10.54
C GLY A 104 18.57 -1.37 -11.57
N ASP A 105 17.65 -2.19 -12.07
CA ASP A 105 16.56 -1.75 -12.94
C ASP A 105 15.44 -1.06 -12.13
N THR A 106 14.70 -0.14 -12.76
CA THR A 106 13.52 0.47 -12.15
C THR A 106 12.39 -0.53 -11.92
N ASP A 107 12.34 -1.60 -12.71
CA ASP A 107 11.38 -2.71 -12.59
C ASP A 107 11.95 -3.92 -11.85
N SER A 108 12.99 -3.73 -11.02
CA SER A 108 13.66 -4.80 -10.29
C SER A 108 12.70 -5.61 -9.41
N TYR A 109 12.68 -6.93 -9.56
CA TYR A 109 11.88 -7.82 -8.70
C TYR A 109 12.37 -7.84 -7.24
N LEU A 110 13.63 -7.44 -7.00
CA LEU A 110 14.20 -7.34 -5.65
C LEU A 110 13.61 -6.18 -4.83
N ALA A 111 12.84 -5.29 -5.46
CA ALA A 111 12.19 -4.17 -4.79
C ALA A 111 10.95 -4.56 -3.96
N ARG A 112 10.45 -5.80 -4.05
CA ARG A 112 9.20 -6.25 -3.40
C ARG A 112 9.14 -5.95 -1.88
N PRO A 113 10.19 -6.16 -1.08
CA PRO A 113 10.17 -5.76 0.33
C PRO A 113 10.03 -4.23 0.53
N ASP A 114 10.63 -3.43 -0.35
CA ASP A 114 10.48 -1.97 -0.34
C ASP A 114 9.09 -1.53 -0.80
N ILE A 115 8.50 -2.22 -1.78
CA ILE A 115 7.12 -2.01 -2.23
C ILE A 115 6.14 -2.22 -1.06
N VAL A 116 6.28 -3.30 -0.29
CA VAL A 116 5.42 -3.55 0.87
C VAL A 116 5.56 -2.44 1.92
N ARG A 117 6.79 -2.02 2.24
CA ARG A 117 7.04 -0.90 3.17
C ARG A 117 6.38 0.39 2.69
N GLU A 118 6.51 0.69 1.41
CA GLU A 118 5.99 1.91 0.83
C GLU A 118 4.46 1.89 0.74
N ALA A 119 3.85 0.76 0.37
CA ALA A 119 2.39 0.60 0.36
C ALA A 119 1.78 0.86 1.75
N LYS A 120 2.39 0.33 2.82
CA LYS A 120 1.97 0.59 4.21
C LYS A 120 2.05 2.08 4.54
N ARG A 121 3.17 2.72 4.18
CA ARG A 121 3.37 4.16 4.41
C ARG A 121 2.34 5.00 3.65
N GLN A 122 2.07 4.69 2.39
CA GLN A 122 1.11 5.42 1.57
C GLN A 122 -0.33 5.27 2.10
N HIS A 123 -0.69 4.07 2.54
CA HIS A 123 -1.98 3.81 3.18
C HIS A 123 -2.18 4.66 4.44
N GLU A 124 -1.18 4.69 5.33
CA GLU A 124 -1.16 5.53 6.54
C GLU A 124 -1.39 7.02 6.19
N LEU A 125 -0.65 7.52 5.19
CA LEU A 125 -0.70 8.89 4.71
C LEU A 125 -2.02 9.28 4.04
N GLY A 126 -2.89 8.31 3.73
CA GLY A 126 -4.23 8.55 3.17
C GLY A 126 -4.39 8.21 1.69
N SER A 127 -3.37 7.65 1.06
CA SER A 127 -3.47 7.16 -0.31
C SER A 127 -4.21 5.83 -0.35
N LEU A 128 -5.04 5.61 -1.37
CA LEU A 128 -5.41 4.25 -1.75
C LEU A 128 -4.22 3.56 -2.43
N VAL A 129 -4.09 2.26 -2.19
CA VAL A 129 -2.99 1.43 -2.73
C VAL A 129 -3.51 0.59 -3.88
N THR A 130 -2.89 0.74 -5.06
CA THR A 130 -3.12 -0.14 -6.22
C THR A 130 -1.82 -0.79 -6.65
N ILE A 131 -1.85 -2.09 -6.94
CA ILE A 131 -0.65 -2.82 -7.37
C ILE A 131 -1.01 -3.69 -8.58
N CYS A 132 -0.24 -3.58 -9.66
CA CYS A 132 -0.31 -4.47 -10.81
C CYS A 132 0.87 -5.45 -10.85
N TRP A 133 0.85 -6.35 -11.84
CA TRP A 133 1.91 -7.34 -11.98
C TRP A 133 2.20 -7.67 -13.43
N HIS A 134 3.32 -7.15 -13.93
CA HIS A 134 3.96 -7.64 -15.15
C HIS A 134 4.59 -9.03 -14.90
N ALA A 135 3.74 -10.06 -14.87
CA ALA A 135 4.11 -11.41 -14.48
C ALA A 135 5.14 -12.06 -15.41
N VAL A 136 6.15 -12.70 -14.84
CA VAL A 136 7.11 -13.53 -15.57
C VAL A 136 6.42 -14.78 -16.10
N PRO A 137 6.68 -15.20 -17.36
CA PRO A 137 6.07 -16.42 -17.88
C PRO A 137 6.59 -17.66 -17.11
N PRO A 138 5.75 -18.68 -16.89
CA PRO A 138 6.16 -19.91 -16.20
C PRO A 138 7.26 -20.70 -16.91
N THR A 139 7.63 -20.33 -18.13
CA THR A 139 8.77 -20.89 -18.90
C THR A 139 10.13 -20.31 -18.49
N ALA A 140 10.19 -19.32 -17.60
CA ALA A 140 11.42 -18.68 -17.16
C ALA A 140 11.40 -18.34 -15.66
N ASP A 141 12.58 -18.06 -15.10
CA ASP A 141 12.77 -17.56 -13.74
C ASP A 141 13.14 -16.07 -13.79
N GLU A 142 12.84 -15.34 -12.73
CA GLU A 142 13.28 -13.95 -12.57
C GLU A 142 14.81 -13.88 -12.42
N PRO A 143 15.49 -12.88 -13.01
CA PRO A 143 14.91 -11.76 -13.75
C PRO A 143 14.69 -12.06 -15.25
N VAL A 144 13.72 -11.39 -15.84
CA VAL A 144 13.45 -11.41 -17.30
C VAL A 144 13.50 -10.01 -17.90
N THR A 145 13.41 -9.94 -19.23
CA THR A 145 13.29 -8.68 -19.96
C THR A 145 11.83 -8.32 -20.21
N PHE A 146 11.54 -7.04 -20.48
CA PHE A 146 10.18 -6.65 -20.85
C PHE A 146 9.81 -7.17 -22.25
N ARG A 147 10.73 -7.07 -23.21
CA ARG A 147 10.54 -7.51 -24.60
C ARG A 147 11.39 -8.74 -24.93
N PRO A 148 10.93 -9.64 -25.81
CA PRO A 148 11.74 -10.76 -26.27
C PRO A 148 13.09 -10.30 -26.84
N GLN A 149 14.16 -11.00 -26.49
CA GLN A 149 15.46 -10.78 -27.11
C GLN A 149 15.46 -11.29 -28.55
N ARG A 150 16.23 -10.63 -29.42
CA ARG A 150 16.36 -11.05 -30.82
C ARG A 150 16.94 -12.46 -30.89
N GLY A 151 16.25 -13.37 -31.57
CA GLY A 151 16.67 -14.76 -31.72
C GLY A 151 16.31 -15.68 -30.54
N ALA A 152 15.51 -15.20 -29.57
CA ALA A 152 15.00 -16.05 -28.50
C ALA A 152 14.20 -17.24 -29.06
N ALA A 153 14.36 -18.41 -28.45
CA ALA A 153 13.64 -19.61 -28.83
C ALA A 153 12.13 -19.44 -28.55
N SER A 154 11.29 -19.80 -29.53
CA SER A 154 9.83 -19.62 -29.44
C SER A 154 9.17 -20.47 -28.36
N ASN A 155 9.80 -21.56 -27.93
CA ASN A 155 9.34 -22.46 -26.88
C ASN A 155 9.96 -22.17 -25.50
N ALA A 156 10.80 -21.14 -25.35
CA ALA A 156 11.46 -20.78 -24.09
C ALA A 156 11.32 -19.28 -23.83
N LEU A 157 10.07 -18.80 -23.73
CA LEU A 157 9.80 -17.38 -23.51
C LEU A 157 10.38 -16.92 -22.17
N ALA A 158 11.25 -15.91 -22.21
CA ALA A 158 11.92 -15.32 -21.05
C ALA A 158 11.76 -13.79 -21.04
N SER A 159 10.54 -13.34 -21.31
CA SER A 159 10.13 -11.93 -21.28
C SER A 159 8.66 -11.79 -20.92
N VAL A 160 8.29 -10.64 -20.36
CA VAL A 160 6.89 -10.32 -20.02
C VAL A 160 6.04 -10.25 -21.29
N GLN A 161 6.53 -9.56 -22.33
CA GLN A 161 5.91 -9.56 -23.65
C GLN A 161 6.27 -10.82 -24.42
N GLY A 162 5.36 -11.26 -25.28
CA GLY A 162 5.49 -12.45 -26.10
C GLY A 162 4.31 -13.40 -25.90
N ARG A 163 4.38 -14.58 -26.53
CA ARG A 163 3.26 -15.54 -26.55
C ARG A 163 3.78 -16.92 -26.20
N LEU A 164 3.20 -17.55 -25.18
CA LEU A 164 3.40 -18.99 -24.92
C LEU A 164 2.81 -19.81 -26.06
N LEU A 165 3.36 -20.98 -26.35
CA LEU A 165 2.70 -21.94 -27.24
C LEU A 165 1.36 -22.40 -26.65
N ASP A 166 0.43 -22.84 -27.49
CA ASP A 166 -0.90 -23.25 -27.03
C ASP A 166 -0.84 -24.40 -26.02
N GLU A 167 0.02 -25.40 -26.25
CA GLU A 167 0.24 -26.49 -25.29
C GLU A 167 0.87 -25.98 -23.99
N GLN A 168 1.80 -25.02 -24.05
CA GLN A 168 2.38 -24.43 -22.83
C GLN A 168 1.35 -23.67 -22.01
N PHE A 169 0.45 -22.93 -22.66
CA PHE A 169 -0.61 -22.21 -21.96
C PHE A 169 -1.63 -23.18 -21.34
N LYS A 170 -1.96 -24.26 -22.06
CA LYS A 170 -2.75 -25.37 -21.53
C LYS A 170 -2.08 -26.01 -20.32
N ASP A 171 -0.77 -26.26 -20.37
CA ASP A 171 -0.01 -26.82 -19.26
C ASP A 171 -0.04 -25.89 -18.04
N VAL A 172 0.11 -24.58 -18.21
CA VAL A 172 -0.03 -23.58 -17.12
C VAL A 172 -1.39 -23.68 -16.42
N LEU A 173 -2.44 -24.08 -17.15
CA LEU A 173 -3.80 -24.24 -16.65
C LEU A 173 -4.16 -25.66 -16.19
N THR A 174 -3.21 -26.60 -16.25
CA THR A 174 -3.45 -28.02 -15.94
C THR A 174 -2.69 -28.42 -14.68
N PRO A 175 -3.38 -28.61 -13.54
CA PRO A 175 -2.75 -29.06 -12.30
C PRO A 175 -1.89 -30.32 -12.50
N GLY A 176 -0.67 -30.29 -11.97
CA GLY A 176 0.27 -31.42 -12.02
C GLY A 176 1.33 -31.34 -13.12
N THR A 177 1.13 -30.53 -14.16
CA THR A 177 2.17 -30.25 -15.16
C THR A 177 3.33 -29.45 -14.54
N GLU A 178 4.47 -29.43 -15.22
CA GLU A 178 5.63 -28.65 -14.76
C GLU A 178 5.37 -27.14 -14.84
N LEU A 179 4.75 -26.67 -15.92
CA LEU A 179 4.43 -25.25 -16.07
C LEU A 179 3.38 -24.76 -15.06
N TYR A 180 2.42 -25.60 -14.68
CA TYR A 180 1.51 -25.28 -13.58
C TYR A 180 2.26 -25.14 -12.25
N LYS A 181 3.19 -26.04 -11.92
CA LYS A 181 3.98 -25.97 -10.67
C LYS A 181 4.84 -24.72 -10.64
N ARG A 182 5.46 -24.36 -11.77
CA ARG A 182 6.26 -23.14 -11.89
C ARG A 182 5.40 -21.87 -11.77
N TRP A 183 4.26 -21.83 -12.45
CA TRP A 183 3.27 -20.76 -12.30
C TRP A 183 2.83 -20.61 -10.83
N ALA A 184 2.50 -21.72 -10.19
CA ALA A 184 2.09 -21.77 -8.80
C ALA A 184 3.16 -21.20 -7.87
N ALA A 185 4.43 -21.59 -8.04
CA ALA A 185 5.55 -21.07 -7.26
C ALA A 185 5.77 -19.56 -7.47
N GLN A 186 5.61 -19.06 -8.71
CA GLN A 186 5.68 -17.62 -9.01
C GLN A 186 4.56 -16.84 -8.31
N VAL A 187 3.33 -17.37 -8.32
CA VAL A 187 2.20 -16.77 -7.59
C VAL A 187 2.44 -16.79 -6.08
N ASP A 188 3.01 -17.87 -5.54
CA ASP A 188 3.31 -17.99 -4.11
C ASP A 188 4.32 -16.93 -3.65
N ALA A 189 5.32 -16.64 -4.47
CA ALA A 189 6.29 -15.58 -4.18
C ALA A 189 5.62 -14.21 -4.05
N ILE A 190 4.60 -13.91 -4.86
CA ILE A 190 3.80 -12.68 -4.75
C ILE A 190 2.86 -12.73 -3.53
N ALA A 191 2.25 -13.89 -3.26
CA ALA A 191 1.31 -14.06 -2.17
C ALA A 191 1.94 -13.78 -0.79
N VAL A 192 3.23 -14.08 -0.60
CA VAL A 192 3.98 -13.72 0.61
C VAL A 192 3.90 -12.21 0.90
N HIS A 193 4.12 -11.37 -0.12
CA HIS A 193 4.09 -9.92 0.03
C HIS A 193 2.67 -9.38 0.22
N LEU A 194 1.69 -9.95 -0.49
CA LEU A 194 0.27 -9.62 -0.27
C LEU A 194 -0.18 -9.99 1.16
N LYS A 195 0.35 -11.08 1.73
CA LYS A 195 0.10 -11.46 3.13
C LYS A 195 0.68 -10.47 4.13
N GLU A 196 1.86 -9.93 3.85
CA GLU A 196 2.45 -8.88 4.69
C GLU A 196 1.60 -7.60 4.70
N LEU A 197 0.90 -7.31 3.59
CA LEU A 197 -0.07 -6.20 3.50
C LEU A 197 -1.36 -6.53 4.24
N GLN A 198 -1.89 -7.75 4.09
CA GLN A 198 -3.06 -8.22 4.84
C GLN A 198 -2.83 -8.13 6.35
N LYS A 199 -1.68 -8.61 6.84
CA LYS A 199 -1.33 -8.56 8.26
C LYS A 199 -1.23 -7.12 8.78
N ALA A 200 -0.89 -6.18 7.91
CA ALA A 200 -0.83 -4.75 8.24
C ALA A 200 -2.16 -4.03 7.96
N GLN A 201 -3.26 -4.75 7.73
CA GLN A 201 -4.59 -4.20 7.47
C GLN A 201 -4.63 -3.24 6.26
N VAL A 202 -3.77 -3.47 5.27
CA VAL A 202 -3.75 -2.68 4.03
C VAL A 202 -4.58 -3.39 2.97
N PRO A 203 -5.76 -2.85 2.58
CA PRO A 203 -6.50 -3.37 1.43
C PRO A 203 -5.82 -2.91 0.13
N VAL A 204 -5.81 -3.77 -0.88
CA VAL A 204 -5.10 -3.53 -2.15
C VAL A 204 -6.07 -3.62 -3.32
N LEU A 205 -6.10 -2.57 -4.15
CA LEU A 205 -6.65 -2.65 -5.50
C LEU A 205 -5.71 -3.52 -6.35
N TRP A 206 -6.04 -4.79 -6.45
CA TRP A 206 -5.20 -5.81 -7.08
C TRP A 206 -5.56 -5.94 -8.56
N ARG A 207 -4.62 -5.56 -9.43
CA ARG A 207 -4.79 -5.53 -10.89
C ARG A 207 -3.86 -6.53 -11.58
N PRO A 208 -4.11 -7.86 -11.47
CA PRO A 208 -3.30 -8.86 -12.13
C PRO A 208 -3.63 -8.97 -13.62
N TYR A 209 -2.66 -9.44 -14.40
CA TYR A 209 -2.84 -9.80 -15.81
C TYR A 209 -3.62 -8.73 -16.58
N HIS A 210 -3.20 -7.48 -16.48
CA HIS A 210 -3.85 -6.34 -17.13
C HIS A 210 -3.71 -6.35 -18.65
N GLU A 211 -4.53 -5.55 -19.32
CA GLU A 211 -4.56 -5.43 -20.79
C GLU A 211 -4.77 -6.77 -21.52
N MET A 212 -5.46 -7.69 -20.86
CA MET A 212 -5.50 -9.09 -21.28
C MET A 212 -6.28 -9.34 -22.56
N ASN A 213 -7.05 -8.35 -23.02
CA ASN A 213 -7.72 -8.39 -24.30
C ASN A 213 -6.78 -8.09 -25.49
N GLY A 214 -5.56 -7.60 -25.23
CA GLY A 214 -4.46 -7.54 -26.20
C GLY A 214 -3.62 -8.82 -26.25
N ASP A 215 -2.77 -8.97 -27.26
CA ASP A 215 -1.93 -10.15 -27.51
C ASP A 215 -0.42 -9.93 -27.30
N TRP A 216 -0.03 -8.79 -26.71
CA TRP A 216 1.37 -8.44 -26.47
C TRP A 216 1.97 -9.07 -25.21
N PHE A 217 1.15 -9.39 -24.21
CA PHE A 217 1.58 -10.10 -23.00
C PHE A 217 1.25 -11.59 -23.09
N TRP A 218 2.06 -12.43 -22.44
CA TRP A 218 1.92 -13.88 -22.55
C TRP A 218 0.59 -14.43 -22.04
N TRP A 219 -0.09 -13.69 -21.15
CA TRP A 219 -1.41 -14.01 -20.61
C TRP A 219 -2.58 -13.57 -21.49
N GLY A 220 -2.34 -12.73 -22.49
CA GLY A 220 -3.37 -12.02 -23.25
C GLY A 220 -3.87 -12.73 -24.50
N GLY A 221 -5.03 -12.30 -25.00
CA GLY A 221 -5.52 -12.65 -26.35
C GLY A 221 -5.98 -14.10 -26.51
N ARG A 222 -6.26 -14.82 -25.42
CA ARG A 222 -6.64 -16.25 -25.44
C ARG A 222 -8.10 -16.46 -25.04
N GLN A 223 -8.85 -17.08 -25.95
CA GLN A 223 -10.27 -17.45 -25.78
C GLN A 223 -10.42 -18.98 -25.84
N GLY A 224 -11.61 -19.50 -25.53
CA GLY A 224 -11.87 -20.94 -25.47
C GLY A 224 -11.70 -21.53 -24.07
N GLU A 225 -11.40 -22.84 -23.99
CA GLU A 225 -11.22 -23.59 -22.74
C GLU A 225 -9.97 -23.10 -21.98
N TYR A 226 -8.80 -23.21 -22.61
CA TYR A 226 -7.52 -22.70 -22.10
C TYR A 226 -7.36 -21.21 -22.40
N SER A 227 -8.16 -20.41 -21.70
CA SER A 227 -8.30 -18.97 -21.95
C SER A 227 -7.67 -18.10 -20.88
N THR A 228 -7.47 -16.84 -21.23
CA THR A 228 -7.12 -15.76 -20.30
C THR A 228 -8.08 -15.67 -19.12
N ARG A 229 -9.38 -15.93 -19.34
CA ARG A 229 -10.39 -15.99 -18.26
C ARG A 229 -10.10 -17.12 -17.29
N ALA A 230 -9.75 -18.30 -17.80
CA ALA A 230 -9.39 -19.44 -16.95
C ALA A 230 -8.14 -19.14 -16.11
N LEU A 231 -7.14 -18.46 -16.68
CA LEU A 231 -5.95 -18.02 -15.94
C LEU A 231 -6.28 -17.03 -14.81
N TYR A 232 -7.16 -16.06 -15.07
CA TYR A 232 -7.62 -15.11 -14.04
C TYR A 232 -8.32 -15.83 -12.89
N ARG A 233 -9.23 -16.77 -13.19
CA ARG A 233 -9.93 -17.60 -12.19
C ARG A 233 -8.97 -18.51 -11.41
N GLN A 234 -7.97 -19.07 -12.07
CA GLN A 234 -6.93 -19.89 -11.42
C GLN A 234 -6.10 -19.07 -10.43
N LEU A 235 -5.75 -17.83 -10.80
CA LEU A 235 -5.08 -16.90 -9.88
C LEU A 235 -5.98 -16.52 -8.71
N PHE A 236 -7.28 -16.25 -8.96
CA PHE A 236 -8.26 -15.99 -7.91
C PHE A 236 -8.30 -17.12 -6.90
N ASP A 237 -8.51 -18.36 -7.36
CA ASP A 237 -8.55 -19.53 -6.49
C ASP A 237 -7.26 -19.69 -5.67
N ARG A 238 -6.09 -19.53 -6.30
CA ARG A 238 -4.81 -19.67 -5.60
C ARG A 238 -4.60 -18.57 -4.55
N LEU A 239 -4.92 -17.31 -4.84
CA LEU A 239 -4.73 -16.23 -3.87
C LEU A 239 -5.80 -16.25 -2.77
N VAL A 240 -7.06 -16.43 -3.14
CA VAL A 240 -8.19 -16.38 -2.20
C VAL A 240 -8.34 -17.69 -1.42
N ASN A 241 -8.45 -18.83 -2.09
CA ASN A 241 -8.78 -20.10 -1.43
C ASN A 241 -7.54 -20.83 -0.91
N HIS A 242 -6.43 -20.85 -1.66
CA HIS A 242 -5.21 -21.50 -1.19
C HIS A 242 -4.43 -20.62 -0.20
N HIS A 243 -4.15 -19.37 -0.55
CA HIS A 243 -3.42 -18.45 0.33
C HIS A 243 -4.30 -17.74 1.36
N GLN A 244 -5.63 -17.80 1.28
CA GLN A 244 -6.52 -17.11 2.23
C GLN A 244 -6.32 -15.58 2.23
N LEU A 245 -5.99 -15.00 1.07
CA LEU A 245 -5.87 -13.56 0.91
C LEU A 245 -7.25 -12.91 0.83
N ASN A 246 -7.62 -12.15 1.86
CA ASN A 246 -8.93 -11.54 2.01
C ASN A 246 -8.89 -10.00 2.08
N ASN A 247 -7.73 -9.39 1.83
CA ASN A 247 -7.52 -7.94 1.72
C ASN A 247 -7.47 -7.43 0.27
N LEU A 248 -7.74 -8.29 -0.73
CA LEU A 248 -7.65 -7.92 -2.15
C LEU A 248 -9.02 -7.49 -2.68
N VAL A 249 -9.04 -6.34 -3.35
CA VAL A 249 -10.14 -5.87 -4.18
C VAL A 249 -9.76 -6.08 -5.64
N TRP A 250 -10.50 -6.95 -6.33
CA TRP A 250 -10.13 -7.47 -7.65
C TRP A 250 -10.47 -6.50 -8.78
N VAL A 251 -9.43 -5.94 -9.40
CA VAL A 251 -9.53 -5.01 -10.53
C VAL A 251 -9.25 -5.77 -11.83
N TRP A 252 -10.27 -5.91 -12.68
CA TRP A 252 -10.14 -6.47 -14.01
C TRP A 252 -9.94 -5.36 -15.03
N SER A 253 -8.74 -5.30 -15.64
CA SER A 253 -8.28 -4.17 -16.46
C SER A 253 -8.03 -4.55 -17.91
N VAL A 254 -8.75 -3.91 -18.84
CA VAL A 254 -8.63 -4.08 -20.30
C VAL A 254 -7.92 -2.89 -20.94
N ASP A 255 -7.34 -3.08 -22.14
CA ASP A 255 -6.94 -1.99 -23.04
C ASP A 255 -8.09 -1.69 -24.02
N ARG A 256 -8.01 -0.55 -24.71
CA ARG A 256 -8.91 -0.12 -25.78
C ARG A 256 -8.97 -1.14 -26.92
N PRO A 257 -10.16 -1.59 -27.34
CA PRO A 257 -10.30 -2.46 -28.49
C PRO A 257 -9.93 -1.72 -29.78
N ASN A 258 -8.93 -2.22 -30.50
CA ASN A 258 -8.62 -1.78 -31.86
C ASN A 258 -9.02 -2.81 -32.93
N LYS A 259 -9.44 -4.00 -32.51
CA LYS A 259 -9.94 -5.09 -33.36
C LYS A 259 -11.10 -5.84 -32.67
N PRO A 260 -11.98 -6.53 -33.42
CA PRO A 260 -13.15 -7.21 -32.86
C PRO A 260 -12.83 -8.26 -31.78
N GLU A 261 -11.72 -8.98 -31.90
CA GLU A 261 -11.27 -10.00 -30.95
C GLU A 261 -10.91 -9.43 -29.58
N MET A 262 -10.60 -8.13 -29.49
CA MET A 262 -10.26 -7.43 -28.24
C MET A 262 -11.51 -6.98 -27.46
N ARG A 263 -12.73 -7.36 -27.89
CA ARG A 263 -13.96 -7.02 -27.19
C ARG A 263 -13.91 -7.45 -25.73
N PHE A 264 -14.25 -6.54 -24.82
CA PHE A 264 -14.18 -6.73 -23.37
C PHE A 264 -14.84 -8.02 -22.89
N SER A 265 -16.05 -8.31 -23.36
CA SER A 265 -16.83 -9.48 -22.97
C SER A 265 -16.13 -10.82 -23.25
N ASN A 266 -15.20 -10.87 -24.21
CA ASN A 266 -14.46 -12.10 -24.53
C ASN A 266 -13.52 -12.52 -23.40
N TYR A 267 -13.10 -11.57 -22.56
CA TYR A 267 -12.10 -11.76 -21.50
C TYR A 267 -12.64 -11.55 -20.09
N TYR A 268 -13.94 -11.28 -19.93
CA TYR A 268 -14.57 -11.07 -18.63
C TYR A 268 -14.64 -12.39 -17.84
N PRO A 269 -14.05 -12.49 -16.64
CA PRO A 269 -13.95 -13.75 -15.91
C PRO A 269 -15.25 -14.13 -15.18
N GLY A 270 -16.22 -13.22 -15.03
CA GLY A 270 -17.47 -13.46 -14.30
C GLY A 270 -17.66 -12.47 -13.16
N ASP A 271 -18.92 -12.26 -12.75
CA ASP A 271 -19.29 -11.28 -11.72
C ASP A 271 -18.73 -11.68 -10.33
N GLU A 272 -18.49 -12.98 -10.14
CA GLU A 272 -17.97 -13.63 -8.93
C GLU A 272 -16.45 -13.52 -8.77
N PHE A 273 -15.75 -12.90 -9.73
CA PHE A 273 -14.29 -12.76 -9.72
C PHE A 273 -13.81 -11.31 -9.78
N VAL A 274 -14.71 -10.33 -9.91
CA VAL A 274 -14.35 -8.93 -10.18
C VAL A 274 -15.10 -7.99 -9.23
N ASP A 275 -14.36 -7.11 -8.55
CA ASP A 275 -14.92 -6.01 -7.76
C ASP A 275 -15.02 -4.72 -8.58
N VAL A 276 -14.00 -4.45 -9.40
CA VAL A 276 -13.83 -3.20 -10.15
C VAL A 276 -13.44 -3.50 -11.58
N LEU A 277 -14.06 -2.81 -12.55
CA LEU A 277 -13.68 -2.90 -13.96
C LEU A 277 -12.79 -1.70 -14.32
N ALA A 278 -11.77 -1.91 -15.13
CA ALA A 278 -10.83 -0.86 -15.48
C ALA A 278 -10.50 -0.83 -16.97
N LEU A 279 -10.16 0.36 -17.46
CA LEU A 279 -9.69 0.60 -18.82
C LEU A 279 -8.37 1.36 -18.81
N ASP A 280 -7.44 0.90 -19.63
CA ASP A 280 -6.17 1.58 -19.90
C ASP A 280 -6.30 2.44 -21.17
N VAL A 281 -5.97 3.73 -21.09
CA VAL A 281 -6.16 4.71 -22.18
C VAL A 281 -4.90 5.55 -22.40
N TYR A 282 -4.22 5.25 -23.51
CA TYR A 282 -3.10 6.04 -24.00
C TYR A 282 -3.49 6.86 -25.25
N GLY A 283 -2.78 7.97 -25.49
CA GLY A 283 -3.02 8.83 -26.64
C GLY A 283 -4.30 9.67 -26.57
N SER A 284 -4.90 9.82 -25.38
CA SER A 284 -6.17 10.54 -25.16
C SER A 284 -7.37 9.97 -25.93
N ASP A 285 -7.35 8.67 -26.25
CA ASP A 285 -8.41 7.98 -27.01
C ASP A 285 -9.58 7.55 -26.10
N PHE A 286 -10.27 8.52 -25.51
CA PHE A 286 -11.40 8.31 -24.61
C PHE A 286 -12.74 8.14 -25.36
N LYS A 287 -12.82 7.19 -26.30
CA LYS A 287 -14.07 7.00 -27.07
C LYS A 287 -15.24 6.61 -26.17
N GLN A 288 -16.40 7.22 -26.45
CA GLN A 288 -17.64 6.94 -25.72
C GLN A 288 -18.01 5.46 -25.74
N ALA A 289 -17.81 4.76 -26.87
CA ALA A 289 -18.10 3.34 -27.00
C ALA A 289 -17.32 2.47 -25.99
N TYR A 290 -16.06 2.80 -25.68
CA TYR A 290 -15.29 2.05 -24.68
C TYR A 290 -15.89 2.23 -23.29
N TYR A 291 -16.30 3.45 -22.95
CA TYR A 291 -16.95 3.75 -21.68
C TYR A 291 -18.32 3.06 -21.56
N ASP A 292 -19.16 3.15 -22.59
CA ASP A 292 -20.50 2.56 -22.60
C ASP A 292 -20.44 1.04 -22.47
N ASP A 293 -19.55 0.38 -23.22
CA ASP A 293 -19.36 -1.08 -23.16
C ASP A 293 -18.88 -1.53 -21.76
N LEU A 294 -17.92 -0.81 -21.17
CA LEU A 294 -17.39 -1.16 -19.85
C LEU A 294 -18.43 -0.92 -18.74
N VAL A 295 -19.17 0.20 -18.79
CA VAL A 295 -20.25 0.50 -17.85
C VAL A 295 -21.40 -0.50 -17.96
N ALA A 296 -21.76 -0.93 -19.16
CA ALA A 296 -22.76 -1.97 -19.36
C ALA A 296 -22.29 -3.31 -18.77
N LEU A 297 -21.03 -3.67 -19.00
CA LEU A 297 -20.44 -4.90 -18.46
C LEU A 297 -20.29 -4.87 -16.93
N SER A 298 -20.13 -3.69 -16.32
CA SER A 298 -19.90 -3.57 -14.87
C SER A 298 -21.10 -3.94 -14.01
N LYS A 299 -22.32 -3.88 -14.58
CA LYS A 299 -23.59 -4.14 -13.85
C LYS A 299 -23.69 -3.35 -12.53
N GLY A 300 -23.16 -2.14 -12.52
CA GLY A 300 -23.17 -1.26 -11.35
C GLY A 300 -21.93 -1.34 -10.45
N LYS A 301 -20.99 -2.25 -10.73
CA LYS A 301 -19.64 -2.22 -10.13
C LYS A 301 -18.88 -0.96 -10.59
N PRO A 302 -17.95 -0.42 -9.78
CA PRO A 302 -17.19 0.76 -10.13
C PRO A 302 -16.37 0.54 -11.40
N VAL A 303 -16.26 1.58 -12.22
CA VAL A 303 -15.40 1.60 -13.42
C VAL A 303 -14.29 2.63 -13.23
N VAL A 304 -13.05 2.32 -13.62
CA VAL A 304 -11.89 3.19 -13.39
C VAL A 304 -10.96 3.25 -14.59
N LEU A 305 -10.12 4.29 -14.66
CA LEU A 305 -9.05 4.40 -15.65
C LEU A 305 -7.74 3.93 -14.99
N ALA A 306 -7.40 2.65 -15.14
CA ALA A 306 -6.28 2.05 -14.42
C ALA A 306 -4.92 2.49 -14.93
N GLU A 307 -4.79 2.87 -16.20
CA GLU A 307 -3.62 3.55 -16.73
C GLU A 307 -4.03 4.63 -17.72
N VAL A 308 -3.40 5.80 -17.61
CA VAL A 308 -3.51 6.84 -18.62
C VAL A 308 -2.16 7.48 -18.92
N GLY A 309 -1.94 7.84 -20.19
CA GLY A 309 -0.86 8.76 -20.54
C GLY A 309 -1.19 10.21 -20.17
N ASN A 310 -2.44 10.61 -20.37
CA ASN A 310 -3.02 11.91 -20.04
C ASN A 310 -4.34 11.67 -19.31
N PRO A 311 -4.63 12.32 -18.18
CA PRO A 311 -5.98 12.26 -17.60
C PRO A 311 -7.05 12.74 -18.60
N PRO A 312 -8.30 12.26 -18.48
CA PRO A 312 -9.40 12.74 -19.32
C PRO A 312 -9.62 14.23 -19.09
N GLY A 313 -9.86 14.98 -20.17
CA GLY A 313 -10.24 16.39 -20.07
C GLY A 313 -11.63 16.58 -19.47
N LEU A 314 -11.96 17.80 -19.04
CA LEU A 314 -13.24 18.11 -18.38
C LEU A 314 -14.48 17.76 -19.23
N GLU A 315 -14.40 17.91 -20.56
CA GLU A 315 -15.47 17.50 -21.48
C GLU A 315 -15.68 15.98 -21.50
N ILE A 316 -14.59 15.21 -21.51
CA ILE A 316 -14.65 13.75 -21.41
C ILE A 316 -15.26 13.35 -20.06
N ILE A 317 -14.83 13.97 -18.97
CA ILE A 317 -15.37 13.73 -17.63
C ILE A 317 -16.88 14.04 -17.55
N GLN A 318 -17.33 15.10 -18.23
CA GLN A 318 -18.76 15.43 -18.30
C GLN A 318 -19.58 14.35 -19.02
N ASN A 319 -19.04 13.77 -20.08
CA ASN A 319 -19.72 12.72 -20.86
C ASN A 319 -19.51 11.30 -20.31
N GLN A 320 -18.48 11.10 -19.48
CA GLN A 320 -18.09 9.82 -18.89
C GLN A 320 -17.98 9.92 -17.36
N PRO A 321 -19.06 10.27 -16.65
CA PRO A 321 -18.99 10.64 -15.24
C PRO A 321 -18.68 9.47 -14.28
N LYS A 322 -18.84 8.20 -14.72
CA LYS A 322 -18.72 7.04 -13.82
C LYS A 322 -17.29 6.64 -13.46
N TRP A 323 -16.26 7.22 -14.09
CA TRP A 323 -14.88 6.92 -13.72
C TRP A 323 -14.62 7.20 -12.23
N GLY A 324 -14.18 6.20 -11.47
CA GLY A 324 -13.88 6.35 -10.04
C GLY A 324 -12.51 6.98 -9.79
N TYR A 325 -11.53 6.72 -10.66
CA TYR A 325 -10.21 7.34 -10.62
C TYR A 325 -9.53 7.27 -11.98
N TRP A 326 -8.43 8.02 -12.13
CA TRP A 326 -7.40 7.73 -13.13
C TRP A 326 -6.05 7.49 -12.47
N MET A 327 -5.16 6.77 -13.14
CA MET A 327 -3.77 6.64 -12.72
C MET A 327 -2.82 6.96 -13.87
N VAL A 328 -2.07 8.06 -13.73
CA VAL A 328 -1.09 8.46 -14.74
C VAL A 328 0.13 7.54 -14.71
N TRP A 329 0.57 7.07 -15.88
CA TRP A 329 1.71 6.15 -15.97
C TRP A 329 3.06 6.86 -15.73
N ALA A 330 3.65 6.64 -14.56
CA ALA A 330 5.02 7.03 -14.23
C ALA A 330 5.43 8.44 -14.72
N GLY A 331 6.40 8.53 -15.62
CA GLY A 331 6.93 9.79 -16.14
C GLY A 331 5.98 10.58 -17.04
N MET A 332 4.82 10.02 -17.41
CA MET A 332 3.85 10.63 -18.34
C MET A 332 3.04 11.77 -17.74
N VAL A 333 3.20 12.08 -16.45
CA VAL A 333 2.56 13.25 -15.83
C VAL A 333 2.80 14.53 -16.62
N ARG A 334 3.96 14.70 -17.27
CA ARG A 334 4.28 15.88 -18.10
C ARG A 334 3.64 15.89 -19.49
N ASN A 335 2.94 14.84 -19.90
CA ASN A 335 2.19 14.83 -21.16
C ASN A 335 1.01 15.81 -21.12
N THR A 336 0.56 16.19 -19.91
CA THR A 336 -0.47 17.19 -19.68
C THR A 336 0.17 18.44 -19.08
N THR A 337 -0.18 19.61 -19.58
CA THR A 337 0.44 20.87 -19.13
C THR A 337 -0.04 21.24 -17.72
N LYS A 338 0.76 22.04 -16.99
CA LYS A 338 0.35 22.60 -15.70
C LYS A 338 -0.99 23.34 -15.75
N LYS A 339 -1.26 24.10 -16.83
CA LYS A 339 -2.53 24.81 -17.02
C LYS A 339 -3.71 23.84 -17.13
N GLN A 340 -3.55 22.73 -17.85
CA GLN A 340 -4.59 21.70 -17.97
C GLN A 340 -4.81 20.99 -16.63
N TYR A 341 -3.75 20.64 -15.90
CA TYR A 341 -3.90 20.10 -14.55
C TYR A 341 -4.57 21.06 -13.59
N GLN A 342 -4.23 22.35 -13.64
CA GLN A 342 -4.85 23.36 -12.80
C GLN A 342 -6.37 23.41 -13.04
N ALA A 343 -6.81 23.35 -14.30
CA ALA A 343 -8.24 23.27 -14.60
C ALA A 343 -8.88 21.99 -14.07
N LEU A 344 -8.20 20.84 -14.17
CA LEU A 344 -8.67 19.56 -13.64
C LEU A 344 -8.80 19.60 -12.11
N VAL A 345 -7.74 19.94 -11.38
CA VAL A 345 -7.75 19.89 -9.90
C VAL A 345 -8.52 21.05 -9.24
N GLN A 346 -9.02 22.01 -10.03
CA GLN A 346 -9.98 23.02 -9.56
C GLN A 346 -11.44 22.59 -9.74
N ASP A 347 -11.71 21.55 -10.54
CA ASP A 347 -13.06 21.02 -10.70
C ASP A 347 -13.46 20.24 -9.43
N PRO A 348 -14.60 20.55 -8.79
CA PRO A 348 -15.00 19.93 -7.53
C PRO A 348 -15.31 18.43 -7.63
N ARG A 349 -15.42 17.88 -8.86
CA ARG A 349 -15.56 16.43 -9.09
C ARG A 349 -14.21 15.72 -8.98
N ILE A 350 -13.08 16.42 -9.07
CA ILE A 350 -11.75 15.82 -9.06
C ILE A 350 -11.18 15.94 -7.66
N LEU A 351 -10.83 14.82 -7.05
CA LEU A 351 -10.31 14.77 -5.68
C LEU A 351 -8.88 14.27 -5.63
N SER A 352 -8.03 15.05 -4.96
CA SER A 352 -6.65 14.74 -4.61
C SER A 352 -6.52 14.57 -3.10
N LEU A 353 -5.37 14.03 -2.66
CA LEU A 353 -5.12 13.74 -1.25
C LEU A 353 -5.19 14.98 -0.34
N ASP A 354 -4.98 16.18 -0.90
CA ASP A 354 -4.99 17.46 -0.16
C ASP A 354 -6.37 18.12 -0.08
N ASP A 355 -7.42 17.51 -0.62
CA ASP A 355 -8.74 18.15 -0.68
C ASP A 355 -9.59 17.81 0.56
N PRO A 356 -10.19 18.81 1.24
CA PRO A 356 -11.07 18.56 2.39
C PRO A 356 -12.22 17.59 2.07
N THR A 357 -12.82 17.71 0.89
CA THR A 357 -13.85 16.78 0.41
C THR A 357 -13.32 15.35 0.35
N TYR A 358 -12.06 15.12 -0.05
CA TYR A 358 -11.44 13.80 -0.03
C TYR A 358 -11.35 13.27 1.40
N TRP A 359 -10.91 14.10 2.36
CA TRP A 359 -10.81 13.71 3.77
C TRP A 359 -12.16 13.28 4.35
N GLU A 360 -13.22 14.02 4.03
CA GLU A 360 -14.59 13.71 4.47
C GLU A 360 -15.09 12.38 3.92
N VAL A 361 -14.98 12.15 2.59
CA VAL A 361 -15.47 10.91 1.98
C VAL A 361 -14.63 9.70 2.38
N MET A 362 -13.36 9.92 2.72
CA MET A 362 -12.40 8.88 3.12
C MET A 362 -12.53 8.48 4.60
N ALA A 363 -13.18 9.29 5.44
CA ALA A 363 -13.23 9.07 6.88
C ALA A 363 -13.82 7.70 7.29
N PRO A 364 -14.94 7.22 6.71
CA PRO A 364 -15.47 5.89 7.05
C PRO A 364 -14.52 4.75 6.68
N PHE A 365 -13.86 4.86 5.52
CA PHE A 365 -12.86 3.88 5.09
C PHE A 365 -11.67 3.83 6.05
N ARG A 366 -11.15 5.00 6.45
CA ARG A 366 -10.03 5.08 7.41
C ARG A 366 -10.38 4.52 8.77
N GLN A 367 -11.60 4.80 9.25
CA GLN A 367 -12.10 4.22 10.49
C GLN A 367 -12.13 2.68 10.43
N ALA A 368 -12.60 2.10 9.32
CA ALA A 368 -12.60 0.65 9.12
C ALA A 368 -11.19 0.05 9.08
N CYS A 369 -10.19 0.82 8.62
CA CYS A 369 -8.77 0.45 8.62
C CYS A 369 -8.06 0.73 9.95
N GLY A 370 -8.75 1.23 10.98
CA GLY A 370 -8.13 1.61 12.26
C GLY A 370 -7.21 2.83 12.17
N LEU A 371 -7.33 3.64 11.12
CA LEU A 371 -6.52 4.84 10.89
C LEU A 371 -7.21 6.10 11.41
N GLY A 372 -6.41 7.06 11.91
CA GLY A 372 -6.90 8.38 12.31
C GLY A 372 -7.39 9.23 11.11
N PRO A 373 -8.11 10.34 11.34
CA PRO A 373 -8.65 11.19 10.28
C PRO A 373 -7.56 11.83 9.40
N LEU A 374 -7.97 12.34 8.24
CA LEU A 374 -7.12 13.19 7.38
C LEU A 374 -7.38 14.70 7.67
N PRO A 375 -6.41 15.59 7.39
CA PRO A 375 -5.07 15.29 6.88
C PRO A 375 -4.25 14.52 7.92
N PHE A 376 -3.48 13.54 7.45
CA PHE A 376 -2.57 12.83 8.35
C PHE A 376 -1.47 13.80 8.75
N GLU A 377 -1.53 14.29 9.99
CA GLU A 377 -0.40 14.94 10.62
C GLU A 377 0.54 13.82 11.07
N SER A 378 1.72 13.73 10.44
CA SER A 378 2.77 12.86 10.95
C SER A 378 3.01 13.26 12.41
N ARG A 379 2.68 12.37 13.35
CA ARG A 379 3.12 12.57 14.72
C ARG A 379 4.64 12.71 14.65
N PRO A 380 5.22 13.82 15.15
CA PRO A 380 6.66 13.92 15.24
C PRO A 380 7.15 12.65 15.92
N LEU A 381 8.20 12.00 15.39
CA LEU A 381 8.84 10.90 16.10
C LEU A 381 9.13 11.40 17.51
N ASP A 382 8.54 10.75 18.53
CA ASP A 382 8.79 11.09 19.92
C ASP A 382 9.94 10.23 20.41
N PHE A 383 11.11 10.86 20.51
CA PHE A 383 12.31 10.24 21.03
C PHE A 383 12.31 10.20 22.57
N SER A 384 11.34 10.83 23.26
CA SER A 384 11.37 10.98 24.72
C SER A 384 11.40 9.62 25.44
N GLY A 385 12.06 9.52 26.58
CA GLY A 385 12.11 8.31 27.40
C GLY A 385 13.53 7.80 27.62
N THR A 386 13.60 6.64 28.28
CA THR A 386 14.86 5.98 28.63
C THR A 386 15.13 4.86 27.65
N TRP A 387 16.33 4.85 27.08
CA TRP A 387 16.75 3.96 26.02
C TRP A 387 18.00 3.20 26.45
N ILE A 388 17.98 1.87 26.36
CA ILE A 388 19.09 0.99 26.75
C ILE A 388 19.69 0.35 25.51
N LEU A 389 21.01 0.41 25.37
CA LEU A 389 21.73 -0.17 24.24
C LEU A 389 21.58 -1.69 24.26
N ASN A 390 21.12 -2.25 23.14
CA ASN A 390 21.15 -3.67 22.87
C ASN A 390 22.39 -3.96 22.02
N GLU A 391 23.48 -4.41 22.65
CA GLU A 391 24.73 -4.71 21.95
C GLU A 391 24.58 -5.86 20.95
N GLU A 392 23.74 -6.86 21.22
CA GLU A 392 23.52 -8.01 20.34
C GLU A 392 22.85 -7.62 19.02
N LYS A 393 21.94 -6.64 19.06
CA LYS A 393 21.27 -6.09 17.87
C LYS A 393 22.08 -4.97 17.20
N SER A 394 23.16 -4.51 17.83
CA SER A 394 23.99 -3.42 17.33
C SER A 394 25.15 -3.93 16.47
N SER A 395 25.64 -3.06 15.58
CA SER A 395 26.85 -3.27 14.79
C SER A 395 27.84 -2.17 15.13
N PHE A 396 29.03 -2.54 15.60
CA PHE A 396 30.07 -1.60 15.98
C PHE A 396 31.19 -1.52 14.94
N ASP A 397 31.98 -0.46 15.02
CA ASP A 397 33.25 -0.37 14.29
C ASP A 397 34.34 -1.19 15.02
N ALA A 398 35.58 -1.09 14.54
CA ALA A 398 36.73 -1.79 15.12
C ALA A 398 37.02 -1.42 16.61
N LEU A 399 36.37 -0.40 17.17
CA LEU A 399 36.49 -0.01 18.58
C LEU A 399 35.38 -0.58 19.47
N GLY A 400 34.41 -1.32 18.92
CA GLY A 400 33.33 -1.92 19.67
C GLY A 400 32.40 -0.91 20.33
N ALA A 401 31.74 -1.32 21.42
CA ALA A 401 30.80 -0.48 22.17
C ALA A 401 31.49 0.63 23.01
N ARG A 402 32.83 0.67 23.07
CA ARG A 402 33.60 1.56 23.97
C ARG A 402 33.18 3.03 23.93
N ASN A 403 32.85 3.55 22.76
CA ASN A 403 32.47 4.95 22.57
C ASN A 403 30.95 5.14 22.38
N SER A 404 30.15 4.10 22.60
CA SER A 404 28.70 4.14 22.48
C SER A 404 28.09 4.32 23.87
N PRO A 405 27.03 5.12 24.03
CA PRO A 405 26.35 5.20 25.31
C PRO A 405 25.58 3.90 25.55
N TYR A 406 25.67 3.35 26.77
CA TYR A 406 24.88 2.17 27.13
C TYR A 406 23.44 2.54 27.51
N LYS A 407 23.22 3.80 27.91
CA LYS A 407 21.90 4.37 28.23
C LYS A 407 21.77 5.78 27.69
N MET A 408 20.58 6.14 27.23
CA MET A 408 20.19 7.52 26.92
C MET A 408 18.86 7.87 27.58
N GLU A 409 18.79 9.07 28.15
CA GLU A 409 17.54 9.67 28.61
C GLU A 409 17.24 10.87 27.71
N ILE A 410 16.12 10.80 26.99
CA ILE A 410 15.76 11.79 25.99
C ILE A 410 14.49 12.51 26.42
N THR A 411 14.46 13.83 26.24
CA THR A 411 13.25 14.65 26.39
C THR A 411 13.08 15.48 25.13
N GLN A 412 11.96 15.28 24.45
CA GLN A 412 11.61 16.05 23.27
C GLN A 412 10.52 17.08 23.58
N LYS A 413 10.75 18.30 23.13
CA LYS A 413 9.76 19.39 23.09
C LYS A 413 9.53 19.77 21.62
N ALA A 414 8.56 20.65 21.38
CA ALA A 414 8.08 20.99 20.03
C ALA A 414 9.19 21.29 18.99
N ASN A 415 10.26 22.02 19.36
CA ASN A 415 11.37 22.35 18.45
C ASN A 415 12.76 21.98 19.00
N SER A 416 12.84 21.16 20.05
CA SER A 416 14.13 20.82 20.65
C SER A 416 14.13 19.42 21.20
N VAL A 417 15.27 18.74 21.09
CA VAL A 417 15.52 17.50 21.80
C VAL A 417 16.70 17.70 22.75
N THR A 418 16.50 17.33 24.00
CA THR A 418 17.55 17.24 25.02
C THR A 418 17.81 15.78 25.29
N PHE A 419 19.07 15.38 25.36
CA PHE A 419 19.42 14.04 25.75
C PHE A 419 20.61 14.03 26.70
N ARG A 420 20.55 13.09 27.63
CA ARG A 420 21.65 12.70 28.49
C ARG A 420 22.13 11.32 28.07
N ARG A 421 23.43 11.20 27.83
CA ARG A 421 24.08 9.94 27.45
C ARG A 421 24.97 9.45 28.58
N TYR A 422 24.93 8.14 28.83
CA TYR A 422 25.71 7.46 29.85
C TYR A 422 26.71 6.51 29.18
N PHE A 423 27.97 6.66 29.52
CA PHE A 423 29.07 5.84 28.99
C PHE A 423 29.77 5.12 30.12
N THR A 424 30.00 3.82 29.95
CA THR A 424 30.76 3.01 30.91
C THR A 424 32.20 3.48 30.95
N VAL A 425 32.73 3.68 32.17
CA VAL A 425 34.15 3.95 32.40
C VAL A 425 34.72 2.85 33.30
N GLU A 426 35.81 2.22 32.87
CA GLU A 426 36.34 1.02 33.54
C GLU A 426 36.86 1.30 34.97
N TRP A 427 37.43 2.48 35.19
CA TRP A 427 38.14 2.83 36.43
C TRP A 427 37.55 4.03 37.17
N ALA A 428 36.32 4.42 36.85
CA ALA A 428 35.63 5.55 37.45
C ALA A 428 34.11 5.38 37.32
N ASP A 429 33.36 6.31 37.91
CA ASP A 429 31.93 6.41 37.67
C ASP A 429 31.62 6.65 36.19
N ASP A 430 30.40 6.26 35.78
CA ASP A 430 29.94 6.48 34.43
C ASP A 430 30.06 7.94 34.01
N ARG A 431 30.60 8.14 32.81
CA ARG A 431 30.67 9.48 32.23
C ARG A 431 29.31 9.84 31.65
N THR A 432 28.77 10.97 32.07
CA THR A 432 27.54 11.53 31.51
C THR A 432 27.82 12.72 30.60
N THR A 433 27.06 12.85 29.52
CA THR A 433 27.04 14.07 28.70
C THR A 433 25.61 14.54 28.50
N ASP A 434 25.37 15.84 28.66
CA ASP A 434 24.11 16.51 28.35
C ASP A 434 24.26 17.33 27.07
N GLU A 435 23.30 17.20 26.15
CA GLU A 435 23.24 18.04 24.95
C GLU A 435 21.79 18.40 24.64
N THR A 436 21.60 19.60 24.12
CA THR A 436 20.32 20.05 23.56
C THR A 436 20.58 20.50 22.15
N MET A 437 19.67 20.18 21.23
CA MET A 437 19.70 20.66 19.85
C MET A 437 18.31 21.05 19.39
N THR A 438 18.22 22.02 18.48
CA THR A 438 16.97 22.37 17.81
C THR A 438 16.72 21.46 16.62
N LEU A 439 15.45 21.28 16.25
CA LEU A 439 15.02 20.33 15.20
C LEU A 439 14.79 21.01 13.83
N ASP A 440 15.03 22.32 13.75
CA ASP A 440 14.80 23.20 12.60
C ASP A 440 16.04 23.35 11.68
N GLY A 441 17.12 22.62 11.97
CA GLY A 441 18.38 22.71 11.24
C GLY A 441 19.30 23.84 11.68
N ALA A 442 18.94 24.62 12.72
CA ALA A 442 19.84 25.63 13.27
C ALA A 442 21.08 25.00 13.93
N GLU A 443 22.19 25.71 13.88
CA GLU A 443 23.44 25.28 14.52
C GLU A 443 23.31 25.37 16.04
N THR A 444 23.68 24.28 16.72
CA THR A 444 23.85 24.23 18.16
C THR A 444 25.31 24.00 18.51
N LYS A 445 25.87 24.77 19.44
CA LYS A 445 27.27 24.67 19.88
C LYS A 445 27.36 23.84 21.16
N SER A 446 28.28 22.89 21.18
CA SER A 446 28.61 22.07 22.34
C SER A 446 30.11 21.77 22.38
N GLU A 447 30.56 20.96 23.34
CA GLU A 447 31.93 20.48 23.41
C GLU A 447 31.98 18.95 23.24
N PHE A 448 33.07 18.46 22.67
CA PHE A 448 33.37 17.03 22.54
C PHE A 448 34.86 16.82 22.81
N PHE A 449 35.20 16.09 23.87
CA PHE A 449 36.59 15.96 24.37
C PHE A 449 37.30 17.32 24.54
N ASN A 450 36.66 18.26 25.23
CA ASN A 450 37.16 19.63 25.47
C ASN A 450 37.48 20.40 24.17
N SER A 451 36.83 20.03 23.07
CA SER A 451 37.01 20.65 21.75
C SER A 451 35.68 21.19 21.25
N PRO A 452 35.64 22.35 20.57
CA PRO A 452 34.40 22.91 20.03
C PRO A 452 33.72 21.95 19.06
N ARG A 453 32.40 21.81 19.21
CA ARG A 453 31.54 21.04 18.32
C ARG A 453 30.34 21.88 17.88
N VAL A 454 30.01 21.81 16.61
CA VAL A 454 28.78 22.38 16.03
C VAL A 454 27.90 21.22 15.56
N THR A 455 26.65 21.20 15.97
CA THR A 455 25.66 20.18 15.59
C THR A 455 24.47 20.83 14.91
N THR A 456 23.98 20.24 13.82
CA THR A 456 22.69 20.57 13.20
C THR A 456 21.80 19.34 13.22
N ALA A 457 20.51 19.53 13.45
CA ALA A 457 19.53 18.45 13.40
C ALA A 457 18.29 18.87 12.62
N LYS A 458 17.84 18.03 11.69
CA LYS A 458 16.65 18.28 10.86
C LYS A 458 15.94 16.99 10.51
N TRP A 459 14.64 17.08 10.30
CA TRP A 459 13.86 15.94 9.81
C TRP A 459 14.30 15.51 8.40
N SER A 460 14.25 14.21 8.14
CA SER A 460 14.36 13.68 6.78
C SER A 460 13.22 14.23 5.91
N PRO A 461 13.38 14.27 4.58
CA PRO A 461 12.30 14.71 3.68
C PRO A 461 10.99 13.92 3.83
N GLY A 462 11.06 12.68 4.32
CA GLY A 462 9.90 11.83 4.58
C GLY A 462 9.32 11.96 6.00
N GLY A 463 9.93 12.77 6.88
CA GLY A 463 9.54 12.90 8.29
C GLY A 463 9.78 11.64 9.14
N ASP A 464 10.45 10.64 8.59
CA ASP A 464 10.61 9.29 9.15
C ASP A 464 11.94 9.07 9.88
N ALA A 465 12.80 10.09 9.92
CA ALA A 465 14.06 10.07 10.64
C ALA A 465 14.50 11.49 11.05
N LEU A 466 15.23 11.59 12.15
CA LEU A 466 15.98 12.79 12.50
C LEU A 466 17.43 12.63 11.98
N LEU A 467 17.86 13.57 11.16
CA LEU A 467 19.21 13.62 10.59
C LEU A 467 20.03 14.59 11.42
N VAL A 468 21.09 14.09 12.06
CA VAL A 468 21.99 14.88 12.91
C VAL A 468 23.37 14.90 12.26
N GLU A 469 23.95 16.08 12.08
CA GLU A 469 25.33 16.25 11.62
C GLU A 469 26.11 17.07 12.64
N SER A 470 27.20 16.49 13.16
CA SER A 470 28.09 17.11 14.13
C SER A 470 29.49 17.27 13.56
N LYS A 471 30.08 18.44 13.74
CA LYS A 471 31.44 18.79 13.34
C LYS A 471 32.25 19.20 14.57
N ALA A 472 33.25 18.41 14.94
CA ALA A 472 34.16 18.69 16.05
C ALA A 472 35.55 19.10 15.53
N SER A 473 36.13 20.16 16.10
CA SER A 473 37.42 20.73 15.69
C SER A 473 38.46 20.56 16.78
N PHE A 474 39.52 19.80 16.51
CA PHE A 474 40.59 19.50 17.47
C PHE A 474 41.87 20.27 17.11
N ASN A 475 42.49 20.90 18.10
CA ASN A 475 43.80 21.52 17.97
C ASN A 475 44.81 20.81 18.90
N ARG A 476 45.80 20.14 18.33
CA ARG A 476 46.87 19.46 19.09
C ARG A 476 48.22 19.85 18.52
N GLY A 477 49.06 20.50 19.32
CA GLY A 477 50.43 20.83 18.96
C GLY A 477 50.56 21.75 17.72
N GLY A 478 49.59 22.64 17.47
CA GLY A 478 49.59 23.55 16.32
C GLY A 478 49.02 22.96 15.02
N GLN A 479 48.56 21.70 15.04
CA GLN A 479 47.84 21.09 13.92
C GLN A 479 46.34 21.02 14.22
N SER A 480 45.54 21.55 13.29
CA SER A 480 44.08 21.48 13.32
C SER A 480 43.59 20.24 12.58
N SER A 481 42.62 19.54 13.16
CA SER A 481 41.93 18.41 12.52
C SER A 481 40.44 18.46 12.81
N GLU A 482 39.64 17.93 11.89
CA GLU A 482 38.18 17.92 12.01
C GLU A 482 37.65 16.49 12.01
N MET A 483 36.58 16.27 12.77
CA MET A 483 35.77 15.06 12.74
C MET A 483 34.34 15.42 12.40
N VAL A 484 33.81 14.84 11.33
CA VAL A 484 32.41 15.02 10.91
C VAL A 484 31.68 13.73 11.17
N THR A 485 30.65 13.79 11.99
CA THR A 485 29.77 12.68 12.35
C THR A 485 28.39 12.94 11.79
N LYS A 486 27.81 11.96 11.09
CA LYS A 486 26.44 11.99 10.57
C LYS A 486 25.67 10.86 11.20
N GLU A 487 24.49 11.15 11.72
CA GLU A 487 23.60 10.20 12.35
C GLU A 487 22.20 10.28 11.71
N SER A 488 21.57 9.12 11.55
CA SER A 488 20.16 8.99 11.16
C SER A 488 19.43 8.23 12.26
N TRP A 489 18.54 8.92 12.96
CA TRP A 489 17.79 8.41 14.09
C TRP A 489 16.39 8.03 13.66
N ARG A 490 15.98 6.81 13.97
CA ARG A 490 14.66 6.29 13.62
C ARG A 490 14.08 5.58 14.83
N VAL A 491 12.81 5.85 15.12
CA VAL A 491 12.05 5.03 16.06
C VAL A 491 11.20 4.04 15.27
N ARG A 492 11.24 2.77 15.67
CA ARG A 492 10.53 1.65 15.06
C ARG A 492 9.74 0.91 16.14
N GLU A 493 8.96 -0.09 15.71
CA GLU A 493 8.19 -0.96 16.60
C GLU A 493 7.29 -0.16 17.54
N GLU A 494 6.45 0.71 16.97
CA GLU A 494 5.48 1.53 17.72
C GLU A 494 6.11 2.44 18.79
N GLY A 495 7.37 2.84 18.63
CA GLY A 495 8.02 3.69 19.62
C GLY A 495 8.94 2.97 20.59
N ARG A 496 9.18 1.66 20.42
CA ARG A 496 9.94 0.82 21.38
C ARG A 496 11.41 0.63 21.03
N VAL A 497 11.79 0.82 19.76
CA VAL A 497 13.17 0.61 19.31
C VAL A 497 13.70 1.87 18.65
N LEU A 498 14.81 2.41 19.17
CA LEU A 498 15.55 3.53 18.59
C LEU A 498 16.77 2.97 17.86
N SER A 499 16.84 3.20 16.56
CA SER A 499 18.00 2.87 15.72
C SER A 499 18.74 4.14 15.34
N ILE A 500 20.03 4.19 15.66
CA ILE A 500 20.94 5.27 15.28
C ILE A 500 21.99 4.69 14.35
N GLN A 501 21.90 5.03 13.06
CA GLN A 501 22.95 4.75 12.10
C GLN A 501 23.94 5.91 12.08
N GLN A 502 25.21 5.63 12.33
CA GLN A 502 26.25 6.64 12.46
C GLN A 502 27.37 6.40 11.45
N SER A 503 27.84 7.46 10.79
CA SER A 503 29.10 7.49 10.07
C SER A 503 29.95 8.66 10.58
N SER A 504 31.21 8.38 10.90
CA SER A 504 32.17 9.38 11.34
C SER A 504 33.37 9.38 10.41
N ASN A 505 33.72 10.55 9.86
CA ASN A 505 34.91 10.76 9.06
C ASN A 505 35.93 11.61 9.82
N SER A 506 37.19 11.17 9.81
CA SER A 506 38.32 11.83 10.48
C SER A 506 39.62 11.57 9.70
N PRO A 507 40.76 12.22 10.03
CA PRO A 507 42.05 11.91 9.42
C PRO A 507 42.50 10.45 9.59
N ARG A 508 41.87 9.68 10.49
CA ARG A 508 42.14 8.25 10.72
C ARG A 508 41.23 7.33 9.87
N GLY A 509 40.44 7.89 8.95
CA GLY A 509 39.52 7.16 8.09
C GLY A 509 38.04 7.30 8.49
N GLU A 510 37.18 6.71 7.65
CA GLU A 510 35.73 6.61 7.87
C GLU A 510 35.42 5.42 8.79
N ARG A 511 34.45 5.59 9.69
CA ARG A 511 33.94 4.55 10.58
C ARG A 511 32.42 4.55 10.57
N LYS A 512 31.81 3.38 10.61
CA LYS A 512 30.35 3.20 10.58
C LYS A 512 29.92 2.28 11.71
N SER A 513 28.81 2.62 12.34
CA SER A 513 28.15 1.82 13.36
C SER A 513 26.64 1.94 13.22
N THR A 514 25.92 0.95 13.74
CA THR A 514 24.47 0.99 13.93
C THR A 514 24.20 0.62 15.37
N LEU A 515 23.68 1.57 16.14
CA LEU A 515 23.33 1.39 17.53
C LEU A 515 21.83 1.15 17.64
N ILE A 516 21.45 0.06 18.30
CA ILE A 516 20.06 -0.29 18.56
C ILE A 516 19.80 -0.13 20.05
N PHE A 517 18.81 0.69 20.38
CA PHE A 517 18.36 0.89 21.74
C PHE A 517 16.90 0.43 21.90
N GLU A 518 16.60 -0.10 23.07
CA GLU A 518 15.26 -0.52 23.47
C GLU A 518 14.74 0.43 24.56
N ARG A 519 13.48 0.85 24.43
CA ARG A 519 12.82 1.74 25.39
C ARG A 519 12.47 0.96 26.65
N GLN A 520 12.76 1.55 27.81
CA GLN A 520 12.31 1.03 29.11
C GLN A 520 10.88 1.43 29.45
#